data_AF-A0A938ITB7-F1
#
_entry.id   AF-A0A938ITB7-F1
#
_cell.length_a   1.000
_cell.length_b   1.000
_cell.length_c   1.000
_cell.angle_alpha   90.00
_cell.angle_beta   90.00
_cell.angle_gamma   90.00
#
_symmetry.space_group_name_H-M   'P 1'
#
loop_
_entity.id
_entity.type
_entity.pdbx_description
1 polymer ?
#
loop_
_entity_poly.entity_id
_entity_poly.type
_entity_poly.pdbx_seq_one_letter_code
_entity_poly.pdbx_strand_id
1 'polypeptide(L)'
;MVPRLHKNHLSEAIAHAREAVVAGREGKPNSLVLHATNALEHAQAVQRQTPDRHVVKAITRLKEAVKFGKAKRRSATTIADRALQELERAPHAR
;
A
#
# COMPACT_ATOMS: atom_id res chain seq x y z
N MET A 1 13.93 6.85 -25.93
CA MET A 1 14.75 6.19 -24.90
C MET A 1 14.00 6.31 -23.59
N VAL A 2 13.30 5.27 -23.14
CA VAL A 2 12.47 5.32 -21.90
C VAL A 2 13.30 4.65 -20.79
N PRO A 3 13.68 5.36 -19.71
CA PRO A 3 14.65 4.84 -18.76
C PRO A 3 14.02 3.81 -17.82
N ARG A 4 14.62 2.61 -17.84
CA ARG A 4 14.71 1.55 -16.83
C ARG A 4 13.63 1.54 -15.73
N LEU A 5 12.62 0.68 -15.95
CA LEU A 5 11.78 0.02 -14.95
C LEU A 5 12.67 -0.77 -13.96
N HIS A 6 13.39 -0.10 -13.07
CA HIS A 6 13.86 -0.80 -11.87
C HIS A 6 12.63 -1.05 -11.01
N LYS A 7 12.28 -2.34 -10.85
CA LYS A 7 11.17 -2.83 -10.01
C LYS A 7 11.42 -2.44 -8.55
N ASN A 8 11.20 -1.18 -8.22
CA ASN A 8 11.32 -0.67 -6.86
C ASN A 8 10.05 -1.08 -6.13
N HIS A 9 10.19 -2.03 -5.18
CA HIS A 9 9.07 -2.47 -4.36
C HIS A 9 8.37 -1.31 -3.64
N LEU A 10 9.07 -0.22 -3.32
CA LEU A 10 8.42 0.94 -2.70
C LEU A 10 7.46 1.63 -3.68
N SER A 11 7.86 1.81 -4.94
CA SER A 11 7.01 2.39 -5.98
C SER A 11 5.78 1.52 -6.24
N GLU A 12 5.95 0.19 -6.32
CA GLU A 12 4.84 -0.75 -6.50
C GLU A 12 3.91 -0.78 -5.29
N ALA A 13 4.45 -0.72 -4.07
CA ALA A 13 3.65 -0.62 -2.84
C ALA A 13 2.79 0.65 -2.84
N ILE A 14 3.37 1.79 -3.23
CA ILE A 14 2.66 3.07 -3.35
C ILE A 14 1.58 2.99 -4.43
N ALA A 15 1.90 2.46 -5.61
CA ALA A 15 0.95 2.35 -6.71
C ALA A 15 -0.26 1.51 -6.31
N HIS A 16 -0.05 0.32 -5.75
CA HIS A 16 -1.13 -0.52 -5.26
C HIS A 16 -1.89 0.11 -4.08
N ALA A 17 -1.22 0.80 -3.16
CA ALA A 17 -1.92 1.48 -2.07
C ALA A 17 -2.85 2.60 -2.60
N ARG A 18 -2.44 3.36 -3.63
CA ARG A 18 -3.31 4.33 -4.33
C ARG A 18 -4.52 3.65 -4.95
N GLU A 19 -4.31 2.58 -5.70
CA GLU A 19 -5.41 1.85 -6.35
C GLU A 19 -6.39 1.26 -5.31
N ALA A 20 -5.90 0.83 -4.14
CA ALA A 20 -6.76 0.39 -3.05
C ALA A 20 -7.66 1.51 -2.51
N VAL A 21 -7.12 2.74 -2.40
CA VAL A 21 -7.89 3.92 -2.00
C VAL A 21 -8.93 4.28 -3.05
N VAL A 22 -8.56 4.28 -4.35
CA VAL A 22 -9.48 4.55 -5.46
C VAL A 22 -10.62 3.53 -5.47
N ALA A 23 -10.31 2.24 -5.49
CA ALA A 23 -11.30 1.17 -5.44
C ALA A 23 -12.22 1.28 -4.20
N GLY A 24 -11.65 1.65 -3.05
CA GLY A 24 -12.40 1.95 -1.85
C GLY A 24 -13.42 3.06 -2.05
N ARG A 25 -13.00 4.19 -2.62
CA ARG A 25 -13.89 5.34 -2.91
C ARG A 25 -14.98 5.00 -3.93
N GLU A 26 -14.67 4.18 -4.92
CA GLU A 26 -15.61 3.70 -5.94
C GLU A 26 -16.58 2.61 -5.45
N GLY A 27 -16.49 2.18 -4.19
CA GLY A 27 -17.38 1.14 -3.67
C GLY A 27 -17.04 -0.27 -4.15
N LYS A 28 -15.78 -0.53 -4.53
CA LYS A 28 -15.26 -1.83 -5.00
C LYS A 28 -14.45 -2.53 -3.89
N PRO A 29 -15.09 -3.16 -2.87
CA PRO A 29 -14.39 -3.73 -1.73
C PRO A 29 -13.43 -4.88 -2.09
N ASN A 30 -13.75 -5.67 -3.11
CA ASN A 30 -12.86 -6.75 -3.57
C ASN A 30 -11.57 -6.19 -4.16
N SER A 31 -11.66 -5.16 -5.01
CA SER A 31 -10.50 -4.48 -5.59
C SER A 31 -9.68 -3.73 -4.53
N LEU A 32 -10.33 -3.13 -3.53
CA LEU A 32 -9.64 -2.55 -2.37
C LEU A 32 -8.78 -3.61 -1.67
N VAL A 33 -9.35 -4.80 -1.38
CA VAL A 33 -8.62 -5.86 -0.69
C VAL A 33 -7.48 -6.41 -1.55
N LEU A 34 -7.72 -6.61 -2.85
CA LEU A 34 -6.70 -7.05 -3.79
C LEU A 34 -5.50 -6.11 -3.80
N HIS A 35 -5.74 -4.83 -4.07
CA HIS A 35 -4.66 -3.85 -4.14
C HIS A 35 -3.99 -3.61 -2.78
N ALA A 36 -4.73 -3.62 -1.66
CA ALA A 36 -4.13 -3.54 -0.33
C ALA A 36 -3.24 -4.75 -0.02
N THR A 37 -3.58 -5.94 -0.54
CA THR A 37 -2.77 -7.17 -0.39
C THR A 37 -1.48 -7.06 -1.19
N ASN A 38 -1.55 -6.65 -2.46
CA ASN A 38 -0.35 -6.47 -3.28
C ASN A 38 0.58 -5.38 -2.71
N ALA A 39 0.00 -4.27 -2.22
CA ALA A 39 0.77 -3.22 -1.54
C ALA A 39 1.48 -3.77 -0.29
N LEU A 40 0.82 -4.65 0.47
CA LEU A 40 1.39 -5.27 1.66
C LEU A 40 2.60 -6.16 1.32
N GLU A 41 2.50 -6.98 0.27
CA GLU A 41 3.59 -7.85 -0.19
C GLU A 41 4.82 -7.03 -0.58
N HIS A 42 4.63 -5.98 -1.36
CA HIS A 42 5.73 -5.09 -1.74
C HIS A 42 6.30 -4.31 -0.55
N ALA A 43 5.47 -3.78 0.34
CA ALA A 43 5.94 -3.08 1.55
C ALA A 43 6.76 -4.01 2.45
N GLN A 44 6.38 -5.29 2.58
CA GLN A 44 7.17 -6.29 3.30
C GLN A 44 8.52 -6.56 2.62
N ALA A 45 8.57 -6.59 1.28
CA ALA A 45 9.81 -6.73 0.55
C ALA A 45 10.74 -5.52 0.77
N VAL A 46 10.20 -4.28 0.74
CA VAL A 46 10.93 -3.06 1.10
C VAL A 46 11.49 -3.17 2.51
N GLN A 47 10.66 -3.53 3.50
CA GLN A 47 11.09 -3.61 4.90
C GLN A 47 12.23 -4.61 5.12
N ARG A 48 12.26 -5.72 4.36
CA ARG A 48 13.35 -6.72 4.42
C ARG A 48 14.64 -6.21 3.81
N GLN A 49 14.56 -5.39 2.76
CA GLN A 49 15.73 -4.83 2.07
C GLN A 49 16.29 -3.60 2.79
N THR A 50 15.40 -2.73 3.26
CA THR A 50 15.74 -1.45 3.89
C THR A 50 14.73 -1.19 5.00
N PRO A 51 15.02 -1.62 6.23
CA PRO A 51 14.12 -1.41 7.37
C PRO A 51 13.82 0.07 7.61
N ASP A 52 12.54 0.44 7.64
CA ASP A 52 12.13 1.82 7.85
C ASP A 52 10.84 1.91 8.70
N ARG A 53 10.76 2.93 9.57
CA ARG A 53 9.64 3.08 10.50
C ARG A 53 8.32 3.37 9.80
N HIS A 54 8.35 4.08 8.67
CA HIS A 54 7.16 4.41 7.89
C HIS A 54 6.69 3.17 7.16
N VAL A 55 7.61 2.37 6.59
CA VAL A 55 7.27 1.09 5.96
C VAL A 55 6.64 0.12 6.97
N VAL A 56 7.16 -0.01 8.20
CA VAL A 56 6.52 -0.83 9.26
C VAL A 56 5.09 -0.36 9.56
N LYS A 57 4.89 0.95 9.71
CA LYS A 57 3.55 1.53 9.96
C LYS A 57 2.60 1.28 8.79
N ALA A 58 3.08 1.38 7.55
CA ALA A 58 2.31 1.07 6.36
C ALA A 58 1.89 -0.40 6.34
N ILE A 59 2.80 -1.33 6.62
CA ILE A 59 2.53 -2.78 6.70
C ILE A 59 1.41 -3.07 7.70
N THR A 60 1.47 -2.50 8.91
CA THR A 60 0.43 -2.71 9.93
C THR A 60 -0.93 -2.23 9.44
N ARG A 61 -0.99 -1.04 8.84
CA ARG A 61 -2.24 -0.48 8.31
C ARG A 61 -2.77 -1.28 7.13
N LEU A 62 -1.92 -1.73 6.22
CA LEU A 62 -2.34 -2.56 5.08
C LEU A 62 -2.94 -3.88 5.54
N LYS A 63 -2.38 -4.53 6.57
CA LYS A 63 -2.98 -5.72 7.20
C LYS A 63 -4.38 -5.43 7.75
N GLU A 64 -4.57 -4.29 8.41
CA GLU A 64 -5.89 -3.86 8.89
C GLU A 64 -6.87 -3.56 7.74
N ALA A 65 -6.42 -2.87 6.69
CA ALA A 65 -7.24 -2.58 5.52
C ALA A 65 -7.70 -3.86 4.82
N VAL A 66 -6.82 -4.86 4.66
CA VAL A 66 -7.16 -6.19 4.13
C VAL A 66 -8.18 -6.89 5.03
N LYS A 67 -7.96 -6.91 6.34
CA LYS A 67 -8.87 -7.55 7.32
C LYS A 67 -10.27 -6.92 7.29
N PHE A 68 -10.36 -5.60 7.20
CA PHE A 68 -11.63 -4.88 7.26
C PHE A 68 -12.25 -4.57 5.89
N GLY A 69 -11.54 -4.78 4.79
CA GLY A 69 -11.89 -4.27 3.46
C GLY A 69 -13.29 -4.64 2.97
N LYS A 70 -13.67 -5.91 3.14
CA LYS A 70 -15.00 -6.40 2.72
C LYS A 70 -16.12 -5.98 3.69
N ALA A 71 -15.89 -6.09 4.99
CA ALA A 71 -16.92 -5.86 6.01
C ALA A 71 -17.13 -4.38 6.39
N LYS A 72 -16.07 -3.57 6.32
CA LYS A 72 -16.03 -2.16 6.74
C LYS A 72 -15.28 -1.30 5.71
N ARG A 73 -15.70 -1.37 4.44
CA ARG A 73 -15.04 -0.70 3.30
C ARG A 73 -14.64 0.75 3.58
N ARG A 74 -15.54 1.58 4.13
CA ARG A 74 -15.25 3.01 4.42
C ARG A 74 -14.04 3.15 5.31
N SER A 75 -14.03 2.43 6.44
CA SER A 75 -12.89 2.42 7.38
C SER A 75 -11.63 1.87 6.71
N ALA A 76 -11.74 0.77 5.96
CA ALA A 76 -10.60 0.19 5.26
C ALA A 76 -10.00 1.13 4.20
N THR A 77 -10.83 1.94 3.53
CA THR A 77 -10.37 2.96 2.58
C THR A 77 -9.54 4.03 3.29
N THR A 78 -10.01 4.53 4.45
CA THR A 78 -9.26 5.49 5.27
C THR A 78 -7.96 4.89 5.82
N ILE A 79 -7.97 3.62 6.20
CA ILE A 79 -6.77 2.92 6.67
C ILE A 79 -5.75 2.76 5.54
N ALA A 80 -6.20 2.36 4.34
CA ALA A 80 -5.35 2.27 3.14
C ALA A 80 -4.74 3.64 2.76
N ASP A 81 -5.53 4.73 2.86
CA ASP A 81 -5.06 6.09 2.61
C ASP A 81 -3.96 6.50 3.60
N ARG A 82 -4.12 6.16 4.89
CA ARG A 82 -3.07 6.36 5.89
C ARG A 82 -1.83 5.50 5.65
N ALA A 83 -1.99 4.30 5.09
CA ALA A 83 -0.85 3.47 4.71
C ALA A 83 -0.07 4.07 3.55
N LEU A 84 -0.78 4.57 2.53
CA LEU A 84 -0.21 5.28 1.39
C LEU A 84 0.64 6.47 1.86
N GLN A 85 0.10 7.31 2.76
CA GLN A 85 0.83 8.47 3.29
C GLN A 85 2.14 8.07 4.02
N GLU A 86 2.20 6.91 4.66
CA GLU A 86 3.46 6.44 5.25
C GLU A 86 4.43 5.94 4.17
N LEU A 87 3.95 5.19 3.17
CA LEU A 87 4.80 4.73 2.07
C LEU A 87 5.44 5.88 1.30
N GLU A 88 4.70 6.99 1.10
CA GLU A 88 5.23 8.21 0.47
C GLU A 88 6.27 8.95 1.33
N ARG A 89 6.26 8.73 2.65
CA ARG A 89 7.26 9.28 3.58
C ARG A 89 8.48 8.38 3.73
N ALA A 90 8.38 7.12 3.33
CA ALA A 90 9.52 6.21 3.32
C ALA A 90 10.58 6.74 2.33
N PRO A 91 11.87 6.69 2.69
CA PRO A 91 12.92 7.19 1.82
C PRO A 91 12.88 6.45 0.49
N HIS A 92 12.63 7.17 -0.60
CA HIS A 92 12.90 6.65 -1.93
C HIS A 92 14.41 6.46 -2.03
N ALA A 93 14.86 5.24 -2.32
CA ALA A 93 16.24 4.99 -2.71
C ALA A 93 16.58 6.00 -3.83
N ARG A 94 17.44 6.97 -3.47
CA ARG A 94 17.91 8.01 -4.40
C ARG A 94 18.83 7.40 -5.44
#